data_AF-A0AAV5EB58-F1
#
_entry.id   AF-A0AAV5EB58-F1
#
_cell.length_a   1.000
_cell.length_b   1.000
_cell.length_c   1.000
_cell.angle_alpha   90.00
_cell.angle_beta   90.00
_cell.angle_gamma   90.00
#
_symmetry.space_group_name_H-M   'P 1'
#
loop_
_entity.id
_entity.type
_entity.pdbx_description
1 polymer ?
#
loop_
_entity_poly.entity_id
_entity_poly.type
_entity_poly.pdbx_seq_one_letter_code
_entity_poly.pdbx_strand_id
1 'polypeptide(L)'
;MAISLSRLLLVLLLAGSAAAAFELEEATIDSIHLAFTLDPGGSLSTADRADAARVATVPGALPPLHGVPVLLKDNIAAAGALNATAGSLAMVGSRPARDAGVVERLRRAGAVILGTASLSEWCNFRGPGIPAGWSPRGGQGKNPYMPSVMPCASSSGSAIAEATNSVAVTIGTETDGSIMCPSSFNSVVGIKPTVGLTSRAGIIIISPRMDTVGPISRTVSDAVHVLEAIVGYDPRDAEATRLASKYIPEGGYKQFLSIDGLRGKRLGILRKDFFSFPSGSVQEKVFNQHFDVMR
;
A
#
# COMPACT_ATOMS: atom_id res chain seq x y z
N MET A 1 -12.71 -11.62 21.14
CA MET A 1 -12.92 -12.32 19.86
C MET A 1 -11.61 -12.99 19.50
N ALA A 2 -11.56 -14.31 19.69
CA ALA A 2 -10.39 -15.13 19.43
C ALA A 2 -10.11 -15.17 17.93
N ILE A 3 -8.84 -15.04 17.54
CA ILE A 3 -8.27 -15.57 16.30
C ILE A 3 -6.74 -15.47 16.42
N SER A 4 -6.10 -16.63 16.49
CA SER A 4 -4.67 -16.82 16.18
C SER A 4 -4.58 -17.11 14.67
N LEU A 5 -4.55 -16.07 13.85
CA LEU A 5 -4.31 -16.15 12.39
C LEU A 5 -3.02 -15.43 11.95
N SER A 6 -2.35 -14.68 12.84
CA SER A 6 -1.13 -13.93 12.51
C SER A 6 0.13 -14.79 12.36
N ARG A 7 0.13 -16.04 12.84
CA ARG A 7 1.26 -16.98 12.67
C ARG A 7 1.20 -17.81 11.39
N LEU A 8 0.04 -18.00 10.76
CA LEU A 8 -0.03 -18.97 9.66
C LEU A 8 0.51 -18.42 8.33
N LEU A 9 0.30 -17.12 8.05
CA LEU A 9 0.76 -16.55 6.79
C LEU A 9 2.22 -16.08 6.80
N LEU A 10 2.72 -15.62 7.95
CA LEU A 10 4.14 -15.25 8.10
C LEU A 10 5.07 -16.49 8.10
N VAL A 11 4.55 -17.67 8.46
CA VAL A 11 5.31 -18.94 8.46
C VAL A 11 5.23 -19.67 7.12
N LEU A 12 4.12 -19.57 6.37
CA LEU A 12 3.97 -20.28 5.09
C LEU A 12 4.89 -19.77 3.96
N LEU A 13 5.43 -18.56 4.06
CA LEU A 13 6.37 -18.01 3.07
C LEU A 13 7.85 -18.14 3.45
N LEU A 14 8.18 -18.52 4.70
CA LEU A 14 9.57 -18.49 5.21
C LEU A 14 10.18 -19.86 5.53
N ALA A 15 9.46 -20.97 5.40
CA ALA A 15 10.03 -22.30 5.55
C ALA A 15 9.83 -23.10 4.26
N GLY A 16 10.88 -23.14 3.43
CA GLY A 16 11.00 -24.19 2.43
C GLY A 16 10.80 -25.55 3.13
N SER A 17 9.86 -26.35 2.62
CA SER A 17 9.40 -27.67 3.09
C SER A 17 8.50 -27.71 4.34
N ALA A 18 7.18 -27.74 4.14
CA ALA A 18 6.35 -28.94 4.36
C ALA A 18 4.83 -28.62 4.26
N ALA A 19 4.21 -29.14 3.20
CA ALA A 19 2.82 -29.60 3.10
C ALA A 19 1.78 -29.03 4.10
N ALA A 20 1.15 -27.90 3.74
CA ALA A 20 -0.30 -27.65 3.86
C ALA A 20 -0.64 -26.23 3.41
N ALA A 21 -0.66 -26.00 2.10
CA ALA A 21 -1.50 -24.98 1.48
C ALA A 21 -1.89 -25.53 0.10
N PHE A 22 -3.19 -25.51 -0.19
CA PHE A 22 -3.80 -25.88 -1.47
C PHE A 22 -2.97 -25.34 -2.64
N GLU A 23 -2.89 -26.14 -3.71
CA GLU A 23 -2.28 -25.86 -5.01
C GLU A 23 -2.25 -24.36 -5.37
N LEU A 24 -1.18 -23.66 -4.98
CA LEU A 24 -0.80 -22.40 -5.61
C LEU A 24 0.09 -22.81 -6.78
N GLU A 25 -0.45 -22.62 -7.98
CA GLU A 25 0.24 -22.86 -9.25
C GLU A 25 1.65 -22.24 -9.21
N GLU A 26 2.64 -22.89 -9.80
CA GLU A 26 4.05 -22.43 -9.84
C GLU A 26 4.17 -20.97 -10.33
N ALA A 27 3.28 -20.56 -11.25
CA ALA A 27 3.16 -19.19 -11.73
C ALA A 27 2.72 -18.17 -10.65
N THR A 28 1.91 -18.59 -9.68
CA THR A 28 1.50 -17.76 -8.53
C THR A 28 2.69 -17.52 -7.60
N ILE A 29 3.51 -18.55 -7.35
CA ILE A 29 4.72 -18.43 -6.52
C ILE A 29 5.72 -17.47 -7.18
N ASP A 30 6.02 -17.65 -8.47
CA ASP A 30 6.92 -16.75 -9.20
C ASP A 30 6.40 -15.30 -9.26
N SER A 31 5.10 -15.12 -9.47
CA SER A 31 4.51 -13.77 -9.48
C SER A 31 4.52 -13.09 -8.11
N ILE A 32 4.42 -13.84 -7.00
CA ILE A 32 4.56 -13.34 -5.63
C ILE A 32 6.00 -12.87 -5.38
N HIS A 33 7.01 -13.65 -5.79
CA HIS A 33 8.42 -13.26 -5.66
C HIS A 33 8.80 -12.04 -6.51
N LEU A 34 8.16 -11.87 -7.67
CA LEU A 34 8.31 -10.67 -8.50
C LEU A 34 7.55 -9.45 -7.95
N ALA A 35 6.54 -9.67 -7.09
CA ALA A 35 5.73 -8.62 -6.50
C ALA A 35 6.40 -7.93 -5.30
N PHE A 36 7.35 -8.55 -4.60
CA PHE A 36 8.03 -7.93 -3.45
C PHE A 36 9.37 -8.58 -3.04
N THR A 37 10.22 -7.82 -2.35
CA THR A 37 11.47 -8.24 -1.70
C THR A 37 11.32 -8.14 -0.19
N LEU A 38 11.72 -9.18 0.57
CA LEU A 38 11.63 -9.19 2.03
C LEU A 38 12.95 -8.77 2.70
N ASP A 39 12.87 -8.33 3.96
CA ASP A 39 13.99 -8.26 4.93
C ASP A 39 13.78 -9.36 5.99
N PRO A 40 14.18 -10.62 5.73
CA PRO A 40 13.82 -11.74 6.60
C PRO A 40 14.40 -11.58 8.01
N GLY A 41 15.63 -11.10 8.13
CA GLY A 41 16.30 -10.94 9.43
C GLY A 41 15.69 -9.81 10.26
N GLY A 42 15.50 -8.63 9.67
CA GLY A 42 14.95 -7.47 10.37
C GLY A 42 13.47 -7.63 10.70
N SER A 43 12.68 -8.22 9.79
CA SER A 43 11.24 -8.40 9.98
C SER A 43 10.90 -9.45 11.04
N LEU A 44 11.55 -10.62 11.03
CA LEU A 44 11.33 -11.66 12.03
C LEU A 44 11.69 -11.18 13.43
N SER A 45 12.86 -10.56 13.59
CA SER A 45 13.29 -10.00 14.88
C SER A 45 12.32 -8.94 15.41
N THR A 46 11.74 -8.13 14.53
CA THR A 46 10.73 -7.12 14.91
C THR A 46 9.40 -7.76 15.27
N ALA A 47 8.97 -8.80 14.55
CA ALA A 47 7.77 -9.55 14.85
C ALA A 47 7.87 -10.26 16.21
N ASP A 48 9.00 -10.89 16.53
CA ASP A 48 9.24 -11.54 17.83
C ASP A 48 9.15 -10.55 18.99
N ARG A 49 9.75 -9.35 18.82
CA ARG A 49 9.63 -8.27 19.82
C ARG A 49 8.18 -7.80 19.97
N ALA A 50 7.42 -7.71 18.88
CA ALA A 50 6.01 -7.34 18.93
C ALA A 50 5.19 -8.42 19.66
N ASP A 51 5.43 -9.69 19.40
CA ASP A 51 4.78 -10.81 20.09
C ASP A 51 5.10 -10.80 21.60
N ALA A 52 6.37 -10.62 21.97
CA ALA A 52 6.78 -10.53 23.38
C ALA A 52 6.12 -9.35 24.09
N ALA A 53 6.10 -8.17 23.46
CA ALA A 53 5.45 -6.98 24.01
C ALA A 53 3.94 -7.18 24.20
N ARG A 54 3.28 -7.92 23.29
CA ARG A 54 1.84 -8.23 23.39
C ARG A 54 1.52 -9.09 24.61
N VAL A 55 2.40 -9.99 25.01
CA VAL A 55 2.24 -10.82 26.21
C VAL A 55 2.54 -10.03 27.48
N ALA A 56 3.53 -9.14 27.44
CA ALA A 56 4.00 -8.39 28.60
C ALA A 56 3.16 -7.14 28.93
N THR A 57 2.29 -6.70 28.02
CA THR A 57 1.59 -5.41 28.12
C THR A 57 0.09 -5.60 28.30
N VAL A 58 -0.53 -4.72 29.10
CA VAL A 58 -1.99 -4.70 29.26
C VAL A 58 -2.70 -4.34 27.95
N PRO A 59 -3.89 -4.91 27.66
CA PRO A 59 -4.68 -4.53 26.50
C PRO A 59 -4.92 -3.02 26.43
N GLY A 60 -4.72 -2.42 25.25
CA GLY A 60 -4.92 -0.99 25.01
C GLY A 60 -3.71 -0.09 25.23
N ALA A 61 -2.60 -0.60 25.77
CA ALA A 61 -1.35 0.15 25.92
C ALA A 61 -0.36 -0.03 24.74
N LEU A 62 -0.70 -0.88 23.76
CA LEU A 62 0.11 -1.10 22.57
C LEU A 62 -0.12 0.00 21.51
N PRO A 63 0.89 0.31 20.68
CA PRO A 63 0.75 1.22 19.56
C PRO A 63 -0.37 0.81 18.57
N PRO A 64 -0.96 1.76 17.82
CA PRO A 64 -2.14 1.50 16.97
C PRO A 64 -1.96 0.44 15.87
N LEU A 65 -0.74 0.25 15.37
CA LEU A 65 -0.39 -0.72 14.32
C LEU A 65 0.57 -1.79 14.86
N HIS A 66 0.55 -2.06 16.17
CA HIS A 66 1.46 -3.00 16.81
C HIS A 66 1.45 -4.38 16.16
N GLY A 67 2.60 -4.81 15.64
CA GLY A 67 2.77 -6.11 15.00
C GLY A 67 2.16 -6.22 13.60
N VAL A 68 1.56 -5.15 13.06
CA VAL A 68 0.93 -5.17 11.73
C VAL A 68 2.02 -5.24 10.65
N PRO A 69 2.02 -6.28 9.80
CA PRO A 69 3.00 -6.39 8.72
C PRO A 69 2.69 -5.43 7.58
N VAL A 70 3.73 -4.75 7.06
CA VAL A 70 3.62 -3.73 6.01
C VAL A 70 4.64 -3.97 4.91
N LEU A 71 4.21 -3.91 3.64
CA LEU A 71 5.14 -3.74 2.50
C LEU A 71 5.14 -2.28 2.03
N LEU A 72 6.33 -1.78 1.72
CA LEU A 72 6.55 -0.43 1.22
C LEU A 72 6.75 -0.49 -0.29
N LYS A 73 6.17 0.38 -1.10
CA LYS A 73 6.58 0.48 -2.51
C LYS A 73 8.09 0.73 -2.61
N ASP A 74 8.78 0.09 -3.57
CA ASP A 74 10.24 0.06 -3.67
C ASP A 74 10.91 1.41 -4.03
N ASN A 75 10.14 2.50 -4.09
CA ASN A 75 10.66 3.88 -4.16
C ASN A 75 10.67 4.60 -2.80
N ILE A 76 10.31 3.90 -1.70
CA ILE A 76 10.24 4.42 -0.34
C ILE A 76 11.49 3.99 0.43
N ALA A 77 12.25 4.94 0.97
CA ALA A 77 13.40 4.63 1.81
C ALA A 77 13.00 3.98 3.13
N ALA A 78 13.63 2.85 3.46
CA ALA A 78 13.64 2.26 4.79
C ALA A 78 15.09 1.93 5.16
N ALA A 79 15.52 2.38 6.34
CA ALA A 79 16.84 2.09 6.86
C ALA A 79 16.99 0.60 7.17
N GLY A 80 18.21 0.09 6.99
CA GLY A 80 18.56 -1.30 7.27
C GLY A 80 18.97 -2.06 6.00
N ALA A 81 18.46 -3.29 5.85
CA ALA A 81 18.85 -4.20 4.77
C ALA A 81 18.08 -3.95 3.45
N LEU A 82 16.98 -3.20 3.49
CA LEU A 82 16.14 -2.92 2.33
C LEU A 82 16.82 -1.93 1.38
N ASN A 83 16.50 -2.08 0.08
CA ASN A 83 16.88 -1.12 -0.94
C ASN A 83 15.69 -0.22 -1.25
N ALA A 84 15.95 0.98 -1.76
CA ALA A 84 14.93 1.82 -2.40
C ALA A 84 15.38 2.07 -3.85
N THR A 85 14.95 1.22 -4.78
CA THR A 85 15.48 1.23 -6.15
C THR A 85 14.55 1.87 -7.18
N ALA A 86 13.30 2.17 -6.81
CA ALA A 86 12.26 2.58 -7.75
C ALA A 86 12.12 1.62 -8.95
N GLY A 87 12.38 0.33 -8.75
CA GLY A 87 12.35 -0.70 -9.80
C GLY A 87 13.55 -0.67 -10.75
N SER A 88 14.49 0.26 -10.57
CA SER A 88 15.63 0.41 -11.48
C SER A 88 16.84 -0.41 -11.06
N LEU A 89 17.50 -1.04 -12.03
CA LEU A 89 18.76 -1.76 -11.80
C LEU A 89 19.91 -0.82 -11.41
N ALA A 90 19.85 0.45 -11.83
CA ALA A 90 20.86 1.46 -11.49
C ALA A 90 20.94 1.76 -9.98
N MET A 91 19.87 1.47 -9.24
CA MET A 91 19.76 1.74 -7.81
C MET A 91 19.90 0.47 -6.95
N VAL A 92 20.17 -0.70 -7.56
CA VAL A 92 20.41 -1.94 -6.81
C VAL A 92 21.68 -1.79 -5.97
N GLY A 93 21.58 -2.13 -4.68
CA GLY A 93 22.63 -1.90 -3.69
C GLY A 93 22.51 -0.56 -2.97
N SER A 94 21.59 0.32 -3.41
CA SER A 94 21.28 1.55 -2.68
C SER A 94 20.52 1.23 -1.40
N ARG A 95 21.25 1.25 -0.28
CA ARG A 95 20.72 1.06 1.07
C ARG A 95 20.50 2.42 1.72
N PRO A 96 19.24 2.85 1.93
CA PRO A 96 18.97 4.12 2.57
C PRO A 96 19.59 4.18 3.98
N ALA A 97 20.32 5.24 4.28
CA ALA A 97 20.89 5.45 5.61
C ALA A 97 19.83 5.83 6.68
N ARG A 98 18.62 6.22 6.25
CA ARG A 98 17.54 6.67 7.10
C ARG A 98 16.18 6.27 6.55
N ASP A 99 15.22 6.12 7.45
CA ASP A 99 13.82 5.90 7.09
C ASP A 99 13.23 7.15 6.41
N ALA A 100 12.32 6.91 5.47
CA ALA A 100 11.40 7.92 5.00
C ALA A 100 10.46 8.37 6.13
N GLY A 101 9.92 9.59 6.02
CA GLY A 101 9.07 10.15 7.08
C GLY A 101 7.82 9.32 7.40
N VAL A 102 7.25 8.65 6.40
CA VAL A 102 6.14 7.70 6.60
C VAL A 102 6.59 6.41 7.27
N VAL A 103 7.82 5.94 7.01
CA VAL A 103 8.36 4.71 7.60
C VAL A 103 8.68 4.90 9.07
N GLU A 104 9.26 6.04 9.45
CA GLU A 104 9.47 6.41 10.86
C GLU A 104 8.15 6.42 11.64
N ARG A 105 7.07 6.94 11.02
CA ARG A 105 5.73 6.96 11.58
C ARG A 105 5.14 5.56 11.75
N LEU A 106 5.25 4.71 10.73
CA LEU A 106 4.80 3.32 10.79
C LEU A 106 5.51 2.55 11.91
N ARG A 107 6.84 2.66 11.99
CA ARG A 107 7.63 2.03 13.06
C ARG A 107 7.23 2.52 14.44
N ARG A 108 7.03 3.84 14.61
CA ARG A 108 6.52 4.42 15.87
C ARG A 108 5.11 3.94 16.22
N ALA A 109 4.27 3.68 15.22
CA ALA A 109 2.96 3.07 15.39
C ALA A 109 3.03 1.55 15.65
N GLY A 110 4.22 0.95 15.75
CA GLY A 110 4.44 -0.46 16.07
C GLY A 110 4.37 -1.41 14.88
N ALA A 111 4.32 -0.89 13.65
CA ALA A 111 4.23 -1.71 12.45
C ALA A 111 5.55 -2.46 12.14
N VAL A 112 5.42 -3.65 11.58
CA VAL A 112 6.54 -4.50 11.14
C VAL A 112 6.74 -4.29 9.65
N ILE A 113 7.81 -3.60 9.27
CA ILE A 113 8.18 -3.46 7.85
C ILE A 113 8.75 -4.80 7.37
N LEU A 114 8.00 -5.49 6.51
CA LEU A 114 8.39 -6.79 5.97
C LEU A 114 9.39 -6.69 4.83
N GLY A 115 9.28 -5.62 4.04
CA GLY A 115 9.93 -5.58 2.75
C GLY A 115 9.45 -4.47 1.84
N THR A 116 9.84 -4.56 0.57
CA THR A 116 9.41 -3.65 -0.48
C THR A 116 8.57 -4.34 -1.55
N ALA A 117 7.50 -3.71 -2.02
CA ALA A 117 6.69 -4.14 -3.14
C ALA A 117 7.18 -3.53 -4.46
N SER A 118 7.15 -4.31 -5.54
CA SER A 118 7.56 -3.90 -6.87
C SER A 118 6.63 -2.82 -7.44
N LEU A 119 7.09 -2.17 -8.51
CA LEU A 119 6.42 -1.04 -9.15
C LEU A 119 6.74 -0.99 -10.64
N SER A 120 6.03 -0.13 -11.37
CA SER A 120 6.53 0.37 -12.66
C SER A 120 7.82 1.17 -12.45
N GLU A 121 8.87 0.89 -13.24
CA GLU A 121 10.17 1.56 -13.11
C GLU A 121 10.05 3.09 -13.11
N TRP A 122 10.77 3.75 -12.20
CA TRP A 122 10.72 5.20 -12.01
C TRP A 122 9.30 5.74 -11.83
N CYS A 123 8.47 5.00 -11.10
CA CYS A 123 7.08 5.33 -10.85
C CYS A 123 6.25 5.50 -12.13
N ASN A 124 6.54 4.68 -13.16
CA ASN A 124 5.93 4.75 -14.50
C ASN A 124 6.42 5.93 -15.36
N PHE A 125 7.60 6.47 -15.07
CA PHE A 125 8.20 7.60 -15.78
C PHE A 125 9.47 7.23 -16.57
N ARG A 126 9.65 5.94 -16.90
CA ARG A 126 10.82 5.44 -17.64
C ARG A 126 10.81 5.81 -19.13
N GLY A 127 9.64 5.81 -19.77
CA GLY A 127 9.48 6.06 -21.20
C GLY A 127 8.13 5.62 -21.75
N PRO A 128 7.77 6.04 -22.98
CA PRO A 128 6.52 5.64 -23.63
C PRO A 128 6.54 4.15 -24.00
N GLY A 129 5.37 3.53 -24.05
CA GLY A 129 5.20 2.14 -24.50
C GLY A 129 5.70 1.07 -23.52
N ILE A 130 6.18 1.45 -22.34
CA ILE A 130 6.54 0.51 -21.28
C ILE A 130 5.25 -0.02 -20.61
N PRO A 131 5.08 -1.35 -20.49
CA PRO A 131 3.92 -1.93 -19.83
C PRO A 131 3.74 -1.47 -18.38
N ALA A 132 2.48 -1.20 -18.00
CA ALA A 132 2.13 -0.88 -16.63
C ALA A 132 2.43 -2.08 -15.70
N GLY A 133 3.08 -1.81 -14.58
CA GLY A 133 3.51 -2.81 -13.61
C GLY A 133 4.82 -3.51 -13.94
N TRP A 134 5.54 -3.08 -14.98
CA TRP A 134 6.86 -3.61 -15.32
C TRP A 134 8.01 -2.80 -14.72
N SER A 135 9.03 -3.50 -14.20
CA SER A 135 10.35 -2.94 -13.98
C SER A 135 11.44 -3.96 -14.29
N PRO A 136 12.66 -3.53 -14.68
CA PRO A 136 13.75 -4.47 -14.94
C PRO A 136 14.18 -5.24 -13.68
N ARG A 137 13.92 -4.70 -12.49
CA ARG A 137 14.17 -5.39 -11.22
C ARG A 137 13.07 -6.36 -10.82
N GLY A 138 11.80 -5.97 -10.97
CA GLY A 138 10.63 -6.73 -10.51
C GLY A 138 9.92 -7.54 -11.59
N GLY A 139 10.39 -7.52 -12.83
CA GLY A 139 9.68 -8.14 -13.96
C GLY A 139 8.33 -7.49 -14.24
N GLN A 140 7.47 -8.21 -14.97
CA GLN A 140 6.10 -7.79 -15.25
C GLN A 140 5.16 -8.24 -14.13
N GLY A 141 4.56 -7.29 -13.41
CA GLY A 141 3.46 -7.57 -12.49
C GLY A 141 2.26 -8.15 -13.23
N LYS A 142 1.62 -9.17 -12.65
CA LYS A 142 0.41 -9.82 -13.17
C LYS A 142 -0.77 -9.52 -12.25
N ASN A 143 -1.93 -9.20 -12.83
CA ASN A 143 -3.15 -9.02 -12.06
C ASN A 143 -3.62 -10.38 -11.51
N PRO A 144 -3.89 -10.51 -10.19
CA PRO A 144 -4.24 -11.79 -9.58
C PRO A 144 -5.63 -12.30 -9.97
N TYR A 145 -6.52 -11.43 -10.45
CA TYR A 145 -7.85 -11.83 -10.92
C TYR A 145 -7.85 -12.25 -12.39
N MET A 146 -6.92 -11.72 -13.20
CA MET A 146 -6.78 -12.08 -14.61
C MET A 146 -5.35 -11.83 -15.09
N PRO A 147 -4.47 -12.84 -15.14
CA PRO A 147 -3.04 -12.64 -15.44
C PRO A 147 -2.73 -12.02 -16.81
N SER A 148 -3.68 -12.06 -17.75
CA SER A 148 -3.55 -11.46 -19.08
C SER A 148 -3.83 -9.95 -19.13
N VAL A 149 -4.32 -9.35 -18.04
CA VAL A 149 -4.57 -7.90 -17.96
C VAL A 149 -3.51 -7.21 -17.10
N MET A 150 -3.21 -5.97 -17.47
CA MET A 150 -2.26 -5.15 -16.72
C MET A 150 -2.79 -4.85 -15.31
N PRO A 151 -1.97 -4.88 -14.26
CA PRO A 151 -2.37 -4.54 -12.89
C PRO A 151 -2.49 -3.02 -12.65
N CYS A 152 -2.45 -2.21 -13.71
CA CYS A 152 -2.15 -0.78 -13.69
C CYS A 152 -0.82 -0.44 -12.96
N ALA A 153 -0.57 0.84 -12.71
CA ALA A 153 0.72 1.39 -12.34
C ALA A 153 0.55 2.68 -11.54
N SER A 154 1.56 3.15 -10.81
CA SER A 154 2.88 2.52 -10.64
C SER A 154 2.98 1.64 -9.39
N SER A 155 2.07 1.75 -8.42
CA SER A 155 2.10 0.91 -7.19
C SER A 155 1.50 -0.49 -7.43
N SER A 156 1.87 -1.14 -8.53
CA SER A 156 1.33 -2.43 -8.96
C SER A 156 1.62 -3.54 -7.95
N GLY A 157 2.87 -3.71 -7.52
CA GLY A 157 3.24 -4.74 -6.54
C GLY A 157 2.53 -4.55 -5.21
N SER A 158 2.33 -3.30 -4.76
CA SER A 158 1.57 -2.98 -3.55
C SER A 158 0.12 -3.49 -3.64
N ALA A 159 -0.56 -3.22 -4.75
CA ALA A 159 -1.94 -3.66 -4.94
C ALA A 159 -2.05 -5.18 -5.16
N ILE A 160 -1.12 -5.80 -5.89
CA ILE A 160 -1.04 -7.25 -6.08
C ILE A 160 -0.82 -7.96 -4.73
N ALA A 161 0.10 -7.45 -3.90
CA ALA A 161 0.39 -8.02 -2.59
C ALA A 161 -0.84 -7.98 -1.67
N GLU A 162 -1.60 -6.90 -1.67
CA GLU A 162 -2.88 -6.81 -0.94
C GLU A 162 -3.94 -7.76 -1.48
N ALA A 163 -4.14 -7.78 -2.80
CA ALA A 163 -5.15 -8.59 -3.46
C ALA A 163 -4.91 -10.11 -3.27
N THR A 164 -3.65 -10.52 -3.14
CA THR A 164 -3.25 -11.91 -2.88
C THR A 164 -3.19 -12.26 -1.39
N ASN A 165 -3.56 -11.34 -0.49
CA ASN A 165 -3.40 -11.47 0.96
C ASN A 165 -1.94 -11.71 1.41
N SER A 166 -0.93 -11.33 0.62
CA SER A 166 0.48 -11.56 0.97
C SER A 166 0.96 -10.74 2.17
N VAL A 167 0.23 -9.66 2.51
CA VAL A 167 0.52 -8.75 3.63
C VAL A 167 -0.79 -8.14 4.15
N ALA A 168 -0.75 -7.54 5.34
CA ALA A 168 -1.95 -6.93 5.94
C ALA A 168 -2.28 -5.56 5.34
N VAL A 169 -1.26 -4.73 5.10
CA VAL A 169 -1.39 -3.41 4.47
C VAL A 169 -0.14 -3.11 3.63
N THR A 170 -0.28 -2.28 2.59
CA THR A 170 0.86 -1.75 1.84
C THR A 170 0.83 -0.24 1.75
N ILE A 171 2.00 0.34 1.48
CA ILE A 171 2.15 1.77 1.21
C ILE A 171 2.51 1.96 -0.26
N GLY A 172 1.68 2.72 -0.97
CA GLY A 172 1.92 3.16 -2.33
C GLY A 172 2.32 4.64 -2.39
N THR A 173 2.73 5.07 -3.58
CA THR A 173 2.95 6.49 -3.89
C THR A 173 2.18 6.87 -5.14
N GLU A 174 1.65 8.09 -5.17
CA GLU A 174 0.89 8.60 -6.29
C GLU A 174 1.34 9.99 -6.71
N THR A 175 1.67 10.12 -8.00
CA THR A 175 1.79 11.40 -8.71
C THR A 175 0.48 11.69 -9.45
N ASP A 176 0.02 10.72 -10.24
CA ASP A 176 -1.23 10.77 -11.01
C ASP A 176 -1.74 9.33 -11.17
N GLY A 177 -2.79 8.95 -10.43
CA GLY A 177 -3.43 7.64 -10.48
C GLY A 177 -2.61 6.46 -9.92
N SER A 178 -1.37 6.67 -9.49
CA SER A 178 -0.43 5.59 -9.13
C SER A 178 -0.74 4.80 -7.84
N ILE A 179 -1.72 5.20 -7.04
CA ILE A 179 -2.37 4.43 -5.96
C ILE A 179 -3.77 4.02 -6.41
N MET A 180 -4.57 4.97 -6.91
CA MET A 180 -5.98 4.76 -7.25
C MET A 180 -6.17 3.75 -8.39
N CYS A 181 -5.39 3.84 -9.45
CA CYS A 181 -5.47 2.96 -10.61
C CYS A 181 -5.11 1.50 -10.29
N PRO A 182 -3.95 1.19 -9.69
CA PRO A 182 -3.65 -0.20 -9.31
C PRO A 182 -4.63 -0.71 -8.25
N SER A 183 -5.15 0.14 -7.36
CA SER A 183 -6.17 -0.30 -6.40
C SER A 183 -7.47 -0.72 -7.09
N SER A 184 -7.95 0.09 -8.05
CA SER A 184 -9.13 -0.22 -8.87
C SER A 184 -8.96 -1.51 -9.68
N PHE A 185 -7.82 -1.66 -10.36
CA PHE A 185 -7.57 -2.81 -11.24
C PHE A 185 -7.40 -4.12 -10.48
N ASN A 186 -6.90 -4.08 -9.24
CA ASN A 186 -6.67 -5.27 -8.42
C ASN A 186 -7.71 -5.43 -7.30
N SER A 187 -8.87 -4.76 -7.39
CA SER A 187 -9.99 -4.92 -6.44
C SER A 187 -9.60 -4.69 -4.95
N VAL A 188 -8.77 -3.68 -4.70
CA VAL A 188 -8.37 -3.28 -3.34
C VAL A 188 -8.68 -1.80 -3.10
N VAL A 189 -8.63 -1.38 -1.83
CA VAL A 189 -8.87 -0.01 -1.43
C VAL A 189 -7.55 0.76 -1.40
N GLY A 190 -7.47 1.83 -2.19
CA GLY A 190 -6.37 2.79 -2.13
C GLY A 190 -6.87 4.15 -1.68
N ILE A 191 -6.13 4.82 -0.79
CA ILE A 191 -6.38 6.22 -0.45
C ILE A 191 -5.21 7.06 -0.97
N LYS A 192 -5.51 7.96 -1.90
CA LYS A 192 -4.60 9.04 -2.30
C LYS A 192 -4.89 10.28 -1.43
N PRO A 193 -4.08 10.58 -0.38
CA PRO A 193 -4.37 11.72 0.46
C PRO A 193 -4.14 13.06 -0.26
N THR A 194 -4.58 14.14 0.38
CA THR A 194 -4.22 15.52 0.00
C THR A 194 -2.71 15.65 -0.09
N VAL A 195 -2.20 16.32 -1.13
CA VAL A 195 -0.76 16.53 -1.31
C VAL A 195 -0.22 17.28 -0.09
N GLY A 196 0.88 16.76 0.48
CA GLY A 196 1.50 17.28 1.70
C GLY A 196 0.88 16.76 3.00
N LEU A 197 -0.23 16.02 3.00
CA LEU A 197 -0.79 15.47 4.24
C LEU A 197 0.12 14.41 4.87
N THR A 198 0.86 13.69 4.05
CA THR A 198 1.89 12.70 4.42
C THR A 198 3.26 13.17 3.94
N SER A 199 4.30 12.90 4.72
CA SER A 199 5.68 13.26 4.37
C SER A 199 6.17 12.54 3.11
N ARG A 200 6.91 13.26 2.26
CA ARG A 200 7.62 12.71 1.10
C ARG A 200 9.13 12.68 1.30
N ALA A 201 9.61 13.04 2.50
CA ALA A 201 11.02 12.93 2.84
C ALA A 201 11.46 11.46 2.75
N GLY A 202 12.53 11.20 1.99
CA GLY A 202 13.03 9.84 1.75
C GLY A 202 12.27 9.05 0.69
N ILE A 203 11.46 9.70 -0.14
CA ILE A 203 10.77 9.06 -1.26
C ILE A 203 11.45 9.47 -2.57
N ILE A 204 11.68 8.53 -3.49
CA ILE A 204 12.04 8.86 -4.87
C ILE A 204 10.76 9.33 -5.57
N ILE A 205 10.68 10.63 -5.83
CA ILE A 205 9.50 11.33 -6.35
C ILE A 205 9.62 11.67 -7.84
N ILE A 206 8.48 11.79 -8.53
CA ILE A 206 8.37 12.39 -9.87
C ILE A 206 8.18 13.90 -9.75
N SER A 207 7.21 14.35 -8.95
CA SER A 207 6.83 15.76 -8.88
C SER A 207 6.59 16.21 -7.44
N PRO A 208 7.33 17.23 -6.94
CA PRO A 208 7.07 17.80 -5.62
C PRO A 208 5.73 18.57 -5.57
N ARG A 209 4.99 18.71 -6.67
CA ARG A 209 3.67 19.35 -6.68
C ARG A 209 2.50 18.36 -6.63
N MET A 210 2.74 17.09 -6.95
CA MET A 210 1.68 16.10 -7.13
C MET A 210 1.90 14.86 -6.27
N ASP A 211 3.15 14.51 -6.00
CA ASP A 211 3.48 13.28 -5.28
C ASP A 211 2.89 13.30 -3.87
N THR A 212 2.29 12.18 -3.52
CA THR A 212 1.75 11.89 -2.19
C THR A 212 1.94 10.40 -1.87
N VAL A 213 1.85 10.06 -0.59
CA VAL A 213 2.07 8.70 -0.09
C VAL A 213 0.81 8.24 0.60
N GLY A 214 0.32 7.04 0.28
CA GLY A 214 -0.97 6.60 0.78
C GLY A 214 -1.06 5.09 0.96
N PRO A 215 -1.98 4.63 1.82
CA PRO A 215 -2.18 3.21 2.06
C PRO A 215 -2.96 2.56 0.92
N ILE A 216 -2.63 1.29 0.68
CA ILE A 216 -3.42 0.35 -0.10
C ILE A 216 -3.70 -0.85 0.81
N SER A 217 -4.97 -1.25 0.90
CA SER A 217 -5.40 -2.35 1.77
C SER A 217 -6.67 -3.00 1.24
N ARG A 218 -7.11 -4.11 1.83
CA ARG A 218 -8.36 -4.78 1.43
C ARG A 218 -9.64 -4.07 1.92
N THR A 219 -9.57 -3.25 2.97
CA THR A 219 -10.74 -2.59 3.54
C THR A 219 -10.54 -1.09 3.75
N VAL A 220 -11.63 -0.32 3.68
CA VAL A 220 -11.59 1.13 3.98
C VAL A 220 -11.13 1.37 5.42
N SER A 221 -11.52 0.50 6.35
CA SER A 221 -11.10 0.60 7.76
C SER A 221 -9.59 0.51 7.89
N ASP A 222 -8.96 -0.50 7.29
CA ASP A 222 -7.51 -0.71 7.38
C ASP A 222 -6.75 0.46 6.74
N ALA A 223 -7.17 0.89 5.55
CA ALA A 223 -6.59 2.06 4.89
C ALA A 223 -6.66 3.32 5.78
N VAL A 224 -7.78 3.57 6.45
CA VAL A 224 -7.95 4.73 7.34
C VAL A 224 -7.06 4.62 8.60
N HIS A 225 -6.93 3.43 9.20
CA HIS A 225 -6.03 3.23 10.34
C HIS A 225 -4.57 3.50 9.98
N VAL A 226 -4.14 3.03 8.80
CA VAL A 226 -2.79 3.29 8.31
C VAL A 226 -2.60 4.75 7.95
N LEU A 227 -3.56 5.38 7.27
CA LEU A 227 -3.51 6.80 6.94
C LEU A 227 -3.30 7.63 8.21
N GLU A 228 -4.10 7.39 9.24
CA GLU A 228 -4.01 8.10 10.52
C GLU A 228 -2.61 7.96 11.16
N ALA A 229 -1.96 6.80 11.01
CA ALA A 229 -0.61 6.61 11.52
C ALA A 229 0.45 7.40 10.76
N ILE A 230 0.27 7.65 9.46
CA ILE A 230 1.31 8.22 8.57
C ILE A 230 1.13 9.71 8.24
N VAL A 231 -0.02 10.32 8.55
CA VAL A 231 -0.23 11.76 8.36
C VAL A 231 0.57 12.62 9.34
N GLY A 232 0.78 13.89 8.98
CA GLY A 232 1.27 14.90 9.90
C GLY A 232 2.48 15.67 9.41
N TYR A 233 2.81 16.73 10.15
CA TYR A 233 3.95 17.60 9.88
C TYR A 233 5.28 16.84 9.93
N ASP A 234 6.14 17.01 8.92
CA ASP A 234 7.50 16.53 8.91
C ASP A 234 8.47 17.69 8.63
N PRO A 235 9.42 17.99 9.53
CA PRO A 235 10.37 19.06 9.31
C PRO A 235 11.26 18.87 8.07
N ARG A 236 11.48 17.63 7.61
CA ARG A 236 12.24 17.33 6.38
C ARG A 236 11.43 17.52 5.09
N ASP A 237 10.12 17.70 5.21
CA ASP A 237 9.19 18.03 4.12
C ASP A 237 8.25 19.15 4.58
N ALA A 238 8.83 20.18 5.22
CA ALA A 238 8.07 21.22 5.89
C ALA A 238 7.26 22.07 4.91
N GLU A 239 7.78 22.27 3.70
CA GLU A 239 7.11 23.05 2.65
C GLU A 239 5.74 22.45 2.29
N ALA A 240 5.66 21.13 2.12
CA ALA A 240 4.39 20.48 1.80
C ALA A 240 3.54 20.20 3.04
N THR A 241 4.15 19.77 4.15
CA THR A 241 3.38 19.24 5.29
C THR A 241 2.88 20.29 6.27
N ARG A 242 3.47 21.50 6.31
CA ARG A 242 3.11 22.53 7.30
C ARG A 242 1.66 23.01 7.16
N LEU A 243 1.20 23.26 5.94
CA LEU A 243 -0.19 23.71 5.73
C LEU A 243 -1.17 22.55 5.81
N ALA A 244 -0.87 21.45 5.12
CA ALA A 244 -1.76 20.29 5.03
C ALA A 244 -2.05 19.65 6.41
N SER A 245 -1.06 19.61 7.32
CA SER A 245 -1.24 19.05 8.67
C SER A 245 -2.26 19.79 9.53
N LYS A 246 -2.57 21.06 9.23
CA LYS A 246 -3.62 21.82 9.93
C LYS A 246 -5.03 21.30 9.64
N TYR A 247 -5.19 20.53 8.56
CA TYR A 247 -6.46 19.94 8.15
C TYR A 247 -6.62 18.49 8.61
N ILE A 248 -5.70 18.00 9.45
CA ILE A 248 -5.90 16.72 10.14
C ILE A 248 -7.00 16.95 11.19
N PRO A 249 -8.11 16.19 11.15
CA PRO A 249 -9.21 16.37 12.09
C PRO A 249 -8.77 16.13 13.54
N GLU A 250 -9.27 16.96 14.45
CA GLU A 250 -9.17 16.69 15.87
C GLU A 250 -9.86 15.35 16.19
N GLY A 251 -9.16 14.42 16.85
CA GLY A 251 -9.65 13.06 17.08
C GLY A 251 -9.33 12.05 15.96
N GLY A 252 -8.67 12.48 14.88
CA GLY A 252 -8.18 11.58 13.81
C GLY A 252 -9.21 11.26 12.73
N TYR A 253 -8.86 10.37 11.79
CA TYR A 253 -9.73 9.98 10.68
C TYR A 253 -10.65 8.82 11.02
N LYS A 254 -10.25 7.95 11.97
CA LYS A 254 -11.04 6.76 12.34
C LYS A 254 -12.43 7.09 12.86
N GLN A 255 -12.61 8.26 13.47
CA GLN A 255 -13.91 8.73 13.96
C GLN A 255 -14.99 8.82 12.86
N PHE A 256 -14.58 8.89 11.59
CA PHE A 256 -15.50 8.99 10.45
C PHE A 256 -15.84 7.63 9.84
N LEU A 257 -15.30 6.52 10.35
CA LEU A 257 -15.70 5.18 9.96
C LEU A 257 -17.07 4.87 10.54
N SER A 258 -18.12 5.08 9.74
CA SER A 258 -19.51 4.82 10.11
C SER A 258 -20.25 4.12 8.99
N ILE A 259 -20.99 3.05 9.34
CA ILE A 259 -21.82 2.29 8.40
C ILE A 259 -22.91 3.17 7.76
N ASP A 260 -23.40 4.16 8.51
CA ASP A 260 -24.43 5.11 8.07
C ASP A 260 -23.84 6.44 7.59
N GLY A 261 -22.52 6.49 7.33
CA GLY A 261 -21.79 7.73 7.05
C GLY A 261 -22.31 8.52 5.83
N LEU A 262 -22.94 7.83 4.87
CA LEU A 262 -23.53 8.42 3.68
C LEU A 262 -24.91 9.06 3.91
N ARG A 263 -25.60 8.78 5.02
CA ARG A 263 -26.92 9.37 5.29
C ARG A 263 -26.83 10.90 5.32
N GLY A 264 -27.69 11.54 4.53
CA GLY A 264 -27.74 13.00 4.38
C GLY A 264 -26.57 13.63 3.61
N LYS A 265 -25.65 12.84 3.04
CA LYS A 265 -24.54 13.37 2.23
C LYS A 265 -25.00 13.65 0.80
N ARG A 266 -24.43 14.70 0.20
CA ARG A 266 -24.67 15.09 -1.19
C ARG A 266 -23.51 14.56 -2.04
N LEU A 267 -23.80 13.61 -2.94
CA LEU A 267 -22.81 13.01 -3.83
C LEU A 267 -22.91 13.60 -5.24
N GLY A 268 -21.82 14.21 -5.73
CA GLY A 268 -21.70 14.66 -7.12
C GLY A 268 -21.24 13.51 -8.01
N ILE A 269 -22.03 13.16 -9.03
CA ILE A 269 -21.70 12.06 -9.94
C ILE A 269 -21.09 12.63 -11.21
N LEU A 270 -19.80 12.35 -11.44
CA LEU A 270 -19.14 12.63 -12.71
C LEU A 270 -19.65 11.64 -13.77
N ARG A 271 -20.31 12.13 -14.81
CA ARG A 271 -20.85 11.31 -15.91
C ARG A 271 -20.23 11.73 -17.25
N LYS A 272 -21.04 12.44 -18.05
CA LYS A 272 -20.72 12.90 -19.40
C LYS A 272 -19.35 13.60 -19.41
N ASP A 273 -18.53 13.24 -20.39
CA ASP A 273 -17.17 13.75 -20.65
C ASP A 273 -16.07 13.30 -19.66
N PHE A 274 -16.42 12.65 -18.54
CA PHE A 274 -15.45 12.04 -17.60
C PHE A 274 -15.40 10.51 -17.71
N PHE A 275 -16.57 9.87 -17.76
CA PHE A 275 -16.68 8.42 -17.93
C PHE A 275 -17.62 8.11 -19.09
N SER A 276 -17.11 7.42 -20.10
CA SER A 276 -17.87 6.93 -21.25
C SER A 276 -17.71 5.42 -21.33
N PHE A 277 -18.83 4.71 -21.24
CA PHE A 277 -18.88 3.26 -21.33
C PHE A 277 -19.71 2.88 -22.57
N PRO A 278 -19.33 1.83 -23.31
CA PRO A 278 -20.18 1.31 -24.38
C PRO A 278 -21.56 0.94 -23.84
N SER A 279 -22.61 1.30 -24.57
CA SER A 279 -23.99 1.00 -24.19
C SER A 279 -24.19 -0.51 -23.99
N GLY A 280 -24.76 -0.90 -22.85
CA GLY A 280 -25.00 -2.28 -22.46
C GLY A 280 -23.79 -3.03 -21.87
N SER A 281 -22.63 -2.37 -21.78
CA SER A 281 -21.41 -2.96 -21.22
C SER A 281 -21.54 -3.30 -19.73
N VAL A 282 -20.70 -4.22 -19.26
CA VAL A 282 -20.62 -4.56 -17.83
C VAL A 282 -20.22 -3.33 -17.01
N GLN A 283 -19.30 -2.52 -17.52
CA GLN A 283 -18.83 -1.30 -16.87
C GLN A 283 -19.97 -0.30 -16.67
N GLU A 284 -20.80 -0.06 -17.69
CA GLU A 284 -21.97 0.82 -17.58
C GLU A 284 -22.96 0.31 -16.51
N LYS A 285 -23.25 -1.00 -16.53
CA LYS A 285 -24.16 -1.63 -15.57
C LYS A 285 -23.64 -1.53 -14.14
N VAL A 286 -22.39 -1.90 -13.92
CA VAL A 286 -21.73 -1.86 -12.61
C VAL A 286 -21.64 -0.41 -12.11
N PHE A 287 -21.26 0.53 -12.96
CA PHE A 287 -21.22 1.95 -12.61
C PHE A 287 -22.59 2.46 -12.14
N ASN A 288 -23.67 2.13 -12.85
CA ASN A 288 -25.02 2.52 -12.43
C ASN A 288 -25.45 1.84 -11.12
N GLN A 289 -25.17 0.55 -10.95
CA GLN A 289 -25.47 -0.19 -9.72
C GLN A 289 -24.78 0.40 -8.48
N HIS A 290 -23.57 0.94 -8.60
CA HIS A 290 -22.87 1.57 -7.48
C HIS A 290 -23.66 2.74 -6.88
N PHE A 291 -24.37 3.51 -7.70
CA PHE A 291 -25.19 4.62 -7.20
C PHE A 291 -26.47 4.17 -6.54
N ASP A 292 -27.03 3.05 -6.98
CA ASP A 292 -28.19 2.46 -6.31
C ASP A 292 -27.82 1.91 -4.94
N VAL A 293 -26.60 1.38 -4.77
CA VAL A 293 -26.06 0.97 -3.46
C VAL A 293 -25.80 2.17 -2.54
N MET A 294 -25.41 3.32 -3.09
CA MET A 294 -25.12 4.54 -2.30
C MET A 294 -26.36 5.37 -1.93
N ARG A 295 -27.51 5.12 -2.55
CA ARG A 295 -28.79 5.80 -2.27
C ARG A 295 -29.44 5.25 -1.00
#